data_AF-A0A961QT42-F1
#
_entry.id   AF-A0A961QT42-F1
#
_cell.length_a   1.000
_cell.length_b   1.000
_cell.length_c   1.000
_cell.angle_alpha   90.00
_cell.angle_beta   90.00
_cell.angle_gamma   90.00
#
_symmetry.space_group_name_H-M   'P 1'
#
loop_
_entity.id
_entity.type
_entity.pdbx_description
1 polymer ?
#
loop_
_entity_poly.entity_id
_entity_poly.type
_entity_poly.pdbx_seq_one_letter_code
_entity_poly.pdbx_strand_id
1 'polypeptide(L)'
;MALPLMAKATAVWLIDNTTLSFQQIADFCGLHDLEVNGIADGEVAQGIKGFDPILNRQLTAEEIKRCEENPRARLQLMHNPAAEGETRRKG
;
A
#
# COMPACT_ATOMS: atom_id res chain seq x y z
N MET A 1 8.88 -9.88 5.59
CA MET A 1 8.60 -8.71 4.72
C MET A 1 8.03 -7.61 5.60
N ALA A 2 8.58 -6.41 5.53
CA ALA A 2 7.94 -5.26 6.16
C ALA A 2 6.63 -4.94 5.41
N LEU A 3 5.61 -4.51 6.14
CA LEU A 3 4.34 -4.08 5.57
C LEU A 3 4.25 -2.55 5.65
N PRO A 4 3.57 -1.89 4.70
CA PRO A 4 3.33 -0.46 4.78
C PRO A 4 2.50 -0.14 6.03
N LEU A 5 2.79 1.02 6.62
CA LEU A 5 1.95 1.64 7.63
C LEU A 5 0.53 1.80 7.07
N MET A 6 -0.46 1.44 7.90
CA MET A 6 -1.88 1.51 7.54
C MET A 6 -2.19 0.79 6.21
N ALA A 7 -1.79 -0.49 6.10
CA ALA A 7 -1.96 -1.31 4.90
C ALA A 7 -3.31 -1.15 4.16
N LYS A 8 -4.44 -1.14 4.87
CA LYS A 8 -5.78 -0.95 4.26
C LYS A 8 -5.95 0.45 3.66
N ALA A 9 -5.54 1.50 4.37
CA ALA A 9 -5.64 2.87 3.87
C ALA A 9 -4.64 3.12 2.72
N THR A 10 -3.46 2.51 2.77
CA THR A 10 -2.49 2.54 1.67
C THR A 10 -3.03 1.81 0.45
N ALA A 11 -3.71 0.67 0.63
CA ALA A 11 -4.39 -0.03 -0.47
C ALA A 11 -5.48 0.83 -1.11
N VAL A 12 -6.32 1.51 -0.32
CA VAL A 12 -7.33 2.47 -0.84
C VAL A 12 -6.67 3.53 -1.71
N TRP A 13 -5.58 4.14 -1.23
CA TRP A 13 -4.88 5.17 -1.99
C TRP A 13 -4.30 4.62 -3.30
N LEU A 14 -3.63 3.46 -3.24
CA LEU A 14 -3.03 2.83 -4.42
C LEU A 14 -4.08 2.46 -5.48
N ILE A 15 -5.24 1.92 -5.07
CA ILE A 15 -6.32 1.56 -6.00
C ILE A 15 -6.87 2.81 -6.72
N ASP A 16 -6.99 3.93 -6.00
CA ASP A 16 -7.60 5.16 -6.53
C ASP A 16 -6.60 6.05 -7.32
N ASN A 17 -5.31 5.98 -6.98
CA ASN A 17 -4.29 6.89 -7.51
C ASN A 17 -3.29 6.22 -8.47
N THR A 18 -3.36 4.90 -8.66
CA THR A 18 -2.44 4.15 -9.52
C THR A 18 -3.18 3.10 -10.35
N THR A 19 -2.53 2.58 -11.40
CA THR A 19 -3.05 1.51 -12.27
C THR A 19 -2.52 0.13 -11.89
N LEU A 20 -2.02 -0.02 -10.66
CA LEU A 20 -1.47 -1.28 -10.15
C LEU A 20 -2.54 -2.38 -10.10
N SER A 21 -2.10 -3.63 -10.31
CA SER A 21 -2.99 -4.79 -10.23
C SER A 21 -3.36 -5.10 -8.77
N PHE A 22 -4.55 -5.62 -8.54
CA PHE A 22 -5.00 -6.01 -7.19
C PHE A 22 -4.02 -6.96 -6.50
N GLN A 23 -3.43 -7.90 -7.25
CA GLN A 23 -2.41 -8.81 -6.75
C GLN A 23 -1.15 -8.08 -6.25
N GLN A 24 -0.71 -7.01 -6.93
CA GLN A 24 0.46 -6.23 -6.54
C GLN A 24 0.19 -5.46 -5.25
N ILE A 25 -1.00 -4.88 -5.14
CA ILE A 25 -1.46 -4.14 -3.95
C ILE A 25 -1.64 -5.11 -2.77
N ALA A 26 -2.21 -6.30 -3.01
CA ALA A 26 -2.38 -7.37 -2.04
C ALA A 26 -1.03 -7.85 -1.48
N ASP A 27 -0.05 -8.14 -2.36
CA ASP A 27 1.29 -8.56 -1.98
C ASP A 27 2.02 -7.47 -1.17
N PHE A 28 1.89 -6.21 -1.59
CA PHE A 28 2.51 -5.07 -0.91
C PHE A 28 1.91 -4.78 0.47
N CYS A 29 0.58 -4.72 0.54
CA CYS A 29 -0.14 -4.42 1.77
C CYS A 29 -0.31 -5.65 2.68
N GLY A 30 0.09 -6.84 2.23
CA GLY A 30 -0.12 -8.10 2.96
C GLY A 30 -1.59 -8.43 3.16
N LEU A 31 -2.45 -7.99 2.24
CA LEU A 31 -3.89 -8.23 2.24
C LEU A 31 -4.23 -9.40 1.32
N HIS A 32 -5.36 -10.03 1.55
CA HIS A 32 -5.86 -11.02 0.60
C HIS A 32 -6.48 -10.35 -0.64
N ASP A 33 -6.44 -11.00 -1.79
CA ASP A 33 -6.99 -10.45 -3.05
C ASP A 33 -8.47 -10.06 -2.92
N LEU A 34 -9.25 -10.85 -2.16
CA LEU A 34 -10.65 -10.55 -1.84
C LEU A 34 -10.82 -9.27 -1.02
N GLU A 35 -9.90 -8.97 -0.08
CA GLU A 35 -9.96 -7.71 0.66
C GLU A 35 -9.67 -6.53 -0.25
N VAL A 36 -8.67 -6.65 -1.13
CA VAL A 36 -8.35 -5.59 -2.10
C VAL A 36 -9.51 -5.37 -3.08
N ASN A 37 -10.16 -6.45 -3.54
CA ASN A 37 -11.34 -6.37 -4.38
C ASN A 37 -12.51 -5.67 -3.67
N GLY A 38 -12.78 -6.04 -2.41
CA GLY A 38 -13.80 -5.37 -1.61
C GLY A 38 -13.46 -3.92 -1.26
N ILE A 39 -12.18 -3.53 -1.24
CA ILE A 39 -11.78 -2.12 -1.14
C ILE A 39 -12.08 -1.38 -2.46
N ALA A 40 -11.78 -2.01 -3.60
CA ALA A 40 -12.06 -1.44 -4.91
C ALA A 40 -13.57 -1.29 -5.20
N ASP A 41 -14.39 -2.23 -4.72
CA ASP A 41 -15.86 -2.13 -4.78
C ASP A 41 -16.41 -1.09 -3.79
N GLY A 42 -15.59 -0.65 -2.84
CA GLY A 42 -15.99 0.29 -1.81
C GLY A 42 -16.86 -0.33 -0.73
N GLU A 43 -16.74 -1.64 -0.47
CA GLU A 43 -17.45 -2.34 0.62
C GLU A 43 -16.61 -2.42 1.89
N VAL A 44 -15.30 -2.72 1.76
CA VAL A 44 -14.41 -3.03 2.89
C VAL A 44 -13.79 -1.78 3.54
N ALA A 45 -13.67 -0.69 2.78
CA ALA A 45 -12.99 0.53 3.20
C ALA A 45 -13.90 1.77 3.23
N GLN A 46 -15.22 1.59 3.36
CA GLN A 46 -16.14 2.73 3.48
C GLN A 46 -15.73 3.67 4.62
N GLY A 47 -15.44 4.92 4.27
CA GLY A 47 -15.02 5.94 5.23
C GLY A 47 -13.53 5.93 5.60
N ILE A 48 -12.71 5.03 5.04
CA ILE A 48 -11.26 5.06 5.22
C ILE A 48 -10.68 6.09 4.24
N LYS A 49 -10.01 7.12 4.75
CA LYS A 49 -9.22 8.03 3.90
C LYS A 49 -7.97 7.31 3.42
N GLY A 50 -7.74 7.36 2.10
CA GLY A 50 -6.52 6.85 1.48
C GLY A 50 -5.27 7.43 2.14
N PHE A 51 -4.32 6.57 2.48
CA PHE A 51 -3.05 6.96 3.07
C PHE A 51 -1.98 6.96 1.97
N ASP A 52 -1.47 8.14 1.63
CA ASP A 52 -0.50 8.25 0.54
C ASP A 52 0.87 7.66 0.93
N PRO A 53 1.31 6.55 0.31
CA PRO A 53 2.62 5.96 0.57
C PRO A 53 3.77 6.79 0.01
N ILE A 54 3.53 7.69 -0.96
CA ILE A 54 4.58 8.53 -1.56
C ILE A 54 4.97 9.66 -0.60
N LEU A 55 4.00 10.45 -0.12
CA LEU A 55 4.24 11.52 0.86
C LEU A 55 4.85 11.00 2.16
N ASN A 56 4.53 9.76 2.54
CA ASN A 56 5.08 9.11 3.74
C ASN A 56 6.41 8.39 3.50
N ARG A 57 7.03 8.54 2.32
CA ARG A 57 8.31 7.95 1.93
C ARG A 57 8.36 6.42 2.07
N GLN A 58 7.21 5.77 1.90
CA GLN A 58 7.11 4.30 1.87
C GLN A 58 7.37 3.77 0.45
N LEU A 59 6.93 4.52 -0.56
CA LEU A 59 7.13 4.24 -1.98
C LEU A 59 7.60 5.49 -2.72
N THR A 60 8.27 5.31 -3.86
CA THR A 60 8.49 6.37 -4.85
C THR A 60 7.49 6.26 -5.98
N ALA A 61 7.20 7.40 -6.60
CA ALA A 61 6.49 7.43 -7.88
C ALA A 61 7.19 6.59 -8.96
N GLU A 62 8.54 6.53 -8.95
CA GLU A 62 9.30 5.68 -9.88
C GLU A 62 9.05 4.19 -9.66
N GLU A 63 8.98 3.72 -8.41
CA GLU A 63 8.70 2.30 -8.12
C GLU A 63 7.27 1.93 -8.48
N ILE A 64 6.31 2.82 -8.21
CA ILE A 64 4.92 2.66 -8.64
C ILE A 64 4.88 2.54 -10.16
N LYS A 65 5.48 3.49 -10.89
CA LYS A 65 5.48 3.49 -12.36
C LYS A 65 6.11 2.23 -12.95
N ARG A 66 7.24 1.77 -12.39
CA ARG A 66 7.87 0.50 -12.78
C ARG A 66 6.92 -0.70 -12.61
N CYS A 67 6.14 -0.71 -11.54
CA CYS A 67 5.15 -1.76 -11.27
C CYS A 67 3.87 -1.61 -12.10
N GLU A 68 3.48 -0.39 -12.47
CA GLU A 68 2.39 -0.13 -13.43
C GLU A 68 2.75 -0.63 -14.83
N GLU A 69 4.01 -0.44 -15.27
CA GLU A 69 4.51 -0.94 -16.55
C GLU A 69 4.73 -2.47 -16.55
N ASN A 70 4.79 -3.11 -15.37
CA ASN A 70 5.00 -4.54 -15.25
C ASN A 70 4.14 -5.18 -14.14
N PRO A 71 3.00 -5.81 -14.49
CA PRO A 71 2.10 -6.43 -13.51
C PRO A 71 2.70 -7.62 -12.76
N ARG A 72 3.84 -8.17 -13.23
CA ARG A 72 4.59 -9.22 -12.52
C ARG A 72 5.60 -8.66 -11.51
N ALA A 73 5.92 -7.37 -11.59
CA ALA A 73 6.77 -6.72 -10.62
C ALA A 73 6.02 -6.53 -9.30
N ARG A 74 6.78 -6.58 -8.20
CA ARG A 74 6.26 -6.41 -6.84
C ARG A 74 6.82 -5.12 -6.27
N LEU A 75 5.94 -4.32 -5.68
CA LEU A 75 6.31 -3.08 -5.02
C LEU A 75 7.26 -3.37 -3.86
N GLN A 76 8.36 -2.63 -3.79
CA GLN A 76 9.29 -2.72 -2.68
C GLN A 76 9.20 -1.46 -1.81
N LEU A 77 9.04 -1.65 -0.50
CA LEU A 77 9.14 -0.55 0.46
C LEU A 77 10.53 0.06 0.39
N MET A 78 10.61 1.36 0.13
CA MET A 78 11.88 2.09 0.13
C MET A 78 12.46 2.23 1.53
N HIS A 79 11.59 2.53 2.49
CA HIS A 79 11.94 2.68 3.89
C HIS A 79 10.80 2.08 4.71
N ASN A 80 11.14 1.35 5.78
CA ASN A 80 10.14 0.81 6.71
C ASN A 80 9.97 1.76 7.90
N PRO A 81 9.09 2.77 7.84
CA PRO A 81 8.85 3.67 8.98
C PRO A 81 8.24 2.93 10.20
N ALA A 82 7.69 1.72 10.04
CA ALA A 82 7.32 0.90 11.19
C ALA A 82 8.55 0.51 12.04
N ALA A 83 9.74 0.36 11.44
CA ALA A 83 10.98 0.11 12.19
C ALA A 83 11.46 1.35 12.96
N GLU A 84 11.16 2.57 12.50
CA GLU A 84 11.63 3.80 13.16
C GLU A 84 10.64 4.30 14.24
N GLY A 85 9.33 4.08 14.06
CA GLY A 85 8.29 4.53 14.98
C GLY A 85 8.03 3.61 16.18
N GLU A 86 8.31 2.31 16.08
CA GLU A 86 8.08 1.36 17.19
C GLU A 86 9.01 1.62 18.39
N THR A 87 10.13 2.31 18.17
CA THR A 87 11.07 2.71 19.23
C THR A 87 10.61 3.92 20.05
N ARG A 88 9.53 4.62 19.69
CA ARG A 88 9.08 5.86 20.40
C ARG A 88 7.64 5.83 20.93
N ARG A 89 7.00 4.66 21.01
CA ARG A 89 5.73 4.48 21.74
C ARG A 89 5.80 3.33 22.75
N LYS A 90 6.80 3.37 23.62
CA LYS A 90 6.69 2.82 24.98
C LYS A 90 7.11 3.93 25.95
N GLY A 91 6.11 4.67 26.42
CA GLY A 91 6.21 5.70 27.46
C GLY A 91 4.92 5.68 28.24
#